data_AF-A0A847XNT1-F1
#
_entry.id   AF-A0A847XNT1-F1
#
_cell.length_a   1.000
_cell.length_b   1.000
_cell.length_c   1.000
_cell.angle_alpha   90.00
_cell.angle_beta   90.00
_cell.angle_gamma   90.00
#
_symmetry.space_group_name_H-M   'P 1'
#
loop_
_entity.id
_entity.type
_entity.pdbx_description
1 polymer ?
#
loop_
_entity_poly.entity_id
_entity_poly.type
_entity_poly.pdbx_seq_one_letter_code
_entity_poly.pdbx_strand_id
1 'polypeptide(L)'
;MNHKKGFTLIELLIIIAIIGLLATMATTSLKNAQDKARLTRCRADFKQILTAIDVKREQYNNVLLSVTGSGCSDCSCRPFNETNLELSACVNSMTTAFQNLGFNGLLKDPWGHPYLIDENEQEGGSCANHDSLCSYNSPCGCVSVPFYVCRGF
;
A
#
# COMPACT_ATOMS: atom_id res chain seq x y z
N MET A 1 -3.51 -11.43 66.37
CA MET A 1 -2.86 -10.19 65.91
C MET A 1 -2.36 -10.43 64.50
N ASN A 2 -2.97 -9.80 63.48
CA ASN A 2 -2.59 -9.99 62.08
C ASN A 2 -1.45 -9.01 61.73
N HIS A 3 -0.22 -9.50 61.64
CA HIS A 3 0.90 -8.75 61.08
C HIS A 3 0.68 -8.57 59.57
N LYS A 4 0.16 -7.42 59.16
CA LYS A 4 0.16 -7.04 57.75
C LYS A 4 1.61 -6.79 57.33
N LYS A 5 2.18 -7.68 56.51
CA LYS A 5 3.47 -7.47 55.85
C LYS A 5 3.30 -6.31 54.86
N GLY A 6 3.99 -5.20 55.09
CA GLY A 6 4.08 -4.09 54.14
C GLY A 6 5.10 -4.41 53.04
N PHE A 7 4.81 -3.99 51.82
CA PHE A 7 5.78 -4.04 50.72
C PHE A 7 6.95 -3.10 51.01
N THR A 8 8.17 -3.53 50.73
CA THR A 8 9.33 -2.64 50.80
C THR A 8 9.44 -1.80 49.51
N LEU A 9 9.93 -0.57 49.63
CA LEU A 9 10.21 0.29 48.48
C LEU A 9 11.17 -0.37 47.48
N ILE A 10 12.13 -1.16 47.99
CA ILE A 10 13.12 -1.83 47.15
C ILE A 10 12.51 -2.99 46.34
N GLU A 11 11.57 -3.74 46.91
CA GLU A 11 10.83 -4.78 46.16
C GLU A 11 10.05 -4.17 45.00
N LEU A 12 9.36 -3.06 45.23
CA LEU A 12 8.63 -2.38 44.16
C LEU A 12 9.57 -1.82 43.08
N LEU A 13 10.73 -1.30 43.49
CA LEU A 13 11.72 -0.73 42.57
C LEU A 13 12.34 -1.80 41.65
N ILE A 14 12.65 -2.98 42.18
CA ILE A 14 13.18 -4.09 41.37
C ILE A 14 12.13 -4.58 40.36
N ILE A 15 10.85 -4.62 40.74
CA ILE A 15 9.77 -5.08 39.85
C ILE A 15 9.63 -4.16 38.64
N ILE A 16 9.57 -2.84 38.86
CA ILE A 16 9.45 -1.89 37.74
C ILE A 16 10.70 -1.91 36.85
N ALA A 17 11.89 -2.17 37.42
CA ALA A 17 13.12 -2.31 36.66
C ALA A 17 13.07 -3.54 35.73
N ILE A 18 12.61 -4.69 36.23
CA ILE A 18 12.47 -5.92 35.44
C ILE A 18 11.39 -5.76 34.36
N ILE A 19 10.23 -5.17 34.69
CA ILE A 19 9.17 -4.89 33.71
C ILE A 19 9.69 -3.96 32.62
N GLY A 20 10.44 -2.91 32.98
CA GLY A 20 11.04 -1.99 32.01
C GLY A 20 12.00 -2.71 31.04
N LEU A 21 12.85 -3.60 31.57
CA LEU A 21 13.75 -4.41 30.74
C LEU A 21 12.97 -5.30 29.76
N LEU A 22 12.00 -6.07 30.25
CA LEU A 22 11.20 -6.97 29.41
C LEU A 22 10.37 -6.19 28.36
N ALA A 23 9.82 -5.04 28.73
CA ALA A 23 9.04 -4.20 27.83
C ALA A 23 9.87 -3.70 26.64
N THR A 24 11.12 -3.27 26.87
CA THR A 24 11.99 -2.80 25.77
C THR A 24 12.26 -3.90 24.75
N MET A 25 12.58 -5.12 25.20
CA MET A 25 12.79 -6.27 24.31
C MET A 25 11.52 -6.66 23.54
N ALA A 26 10.35 -6.62 24.20
CA ALA A 26 9.08 -6.93 23.56
C ALA A 26 8.73 -5.89 22.46
N THR A 27 8.95 -4.60 22.71
CA THR A 27 8.58 -3.54 21.75
C THR A 27 9.33 -3.63 20.42
N THR A 28 10.62 -3.97 20.42
CA THR A 28 11.41 -4.09 19.19
C THR A 28 10.97 -5.28 18.34
N SER A 29 10.64 -6.40 18.99
CA SER A 29 10.10 -7.60 18.31
C SER A 29 8.73 -7.32 17.67
N LEU A 30 7.87 -6.56 18.36
CA LEU A 30 6.52 -6.23 17.89
C LEU A 30 6.56 -5.32 16.67
N LYS A 31 7.42 -4.29 16.66
CA LYS A 31 7.59 -3.39 15.50
C LYS A 31 7.97 -4.17 14.24
N ASN A 32 8.97 -5.06 14.34
CA ASN A 32 9.39 -5.89 13.22
C ASN A 32 8.26 -6.82 12.70
N ALA A 33 7.44 -7.36 13.61
CA ALA A 33 6.29 -8.19 13.24
C ALA A 33 5.20 -7.37 12.53
N GLN A 34 4.91 -6.16 13.02
CA GLN A 34 3.95 -5.24 12.41
C GLN A 34 4.39 -4.82 11.00
N ASP A 35 5.67 -4.50 10.79
CA ASP A 35 6.17 -4.10 9.47
C ASP A 35 6.10 -5.24 8.45
N LYS A 36 6.39 -6.48 8.87
CA LYS A 36 6.19 -7.67 8.03
C LYS A 36 4.71 -7.90 7.70
N ALA A 37 3.82 -7.67 8.67
CA ALA A 37 2.38 -7.80 8.45
C ALA A 37 1.86 -6.74 7.46
N ARG A 38 2.33 -5.49 7.58
CA ARG A 38 2.04 -4.40 6.63
C ARG A 38 2.49 -4.76 5.22
N LEU A 39 3.74 -5.21 5.04
CA LEU A 39 4.23 -5.62 3.72
C LEU A 39 3.41 -6.77 3.11
N THR A 40 3.01 -7.73 3.94
CA THR A 40 2.16 -8.86 3.50
C THR A 40 0.79 -8.38 3.05
N ARG A 41 0.15 -7.49 3.81
CA ARG A 41 -1.13 -6.87 3.45
C ARG A 41 -1.03 -6.12 2.13
N CYS A 42 -0.01 -5.28 1.99
CA CYS A 42 0.18 -4.50 0.79
C CYS A 42 0.35 -5.36 -0.48
N ARG A 43 1.06 -6.48 -0.38
CA ARG A 43 1.16 -7.45 -1.48
C ARG A 43 -0.17 -8.14 -1.78
N ALA A 44 -1.01 -8.37 -0.77
CA ALA A 44 -2.36 -8.89 -0.97
C ALA A 44 -3.25 -7.86 -1.67
N ASP A 45 -3.16 -6.59 -1.27
CA ASP A 45 -3.88 -5.48 -1.90
C ASP A 45 -3.49 -5.35 -3.38
N PHE A 46 -2.18 -5.43 -3.71
CA PHE A 46 -1.72 -5.48 -5.11
C PHE A 46 -2.35 -6.63 -5.90
N LYS A 47 -2.41 -7.84 -5.34
CA LYS A 47 -3.05 -8.98 -6.03
C LYS A 47 -4.53 -8.73 -6.28
N GLN A 48 -5.24 -8.12 -5.34
CA GLN A 48 -6.65 -7.78 -5.49
C GLN A 48 -6.86 -6.75 -6.60
N ILE A 49 -6.03 -5.69 -6.62
CA ILE A 49 -6.08 -4.65 -7.64
C ILE A 49 -5.76 -5.23 -9.02
N LEU A 50 -4.71 -6.05 -9.14
CA LEU A 50 -4.35 -6.72 -10.39
C LEU A 50 -5.49 -7.62 -10.91
N THR A 51 -6.13 -8.39 -10.01
CA THR A 51 -7.28 -9.21 -10.39
C THR A 51 -8.45 -8.35 -10.88
N ALA A 52 -8.73 -7.22 -10.22
CA ALA A 52 -9.77 -6.30 -10.65
C ALA A 52 -9.45 -5.66 -12.01
N ILE A 53 -8.18 -5.31 -12.25
CA ILE A 53 -7.70 -4.84 -13.55
C ILE A 53 -7.93 -5.89 -14.64
N ASP A 54 -7.54 -7.14 -14.41
CA ASP A 54 -7.71 -8.22 -15.38
C ASP A 54 -9.20 -8.42 -15.74
N VAL A 55 -10.08 -8.48 -14.74
CA VAL A 55 -11.54 -8.62 -14.95
C VAL A 55 -12.14 -7.44 -15.71
N LYS A 56 -11.69 -6.21 -15.43
CA LYS A 56 -12.22 -5.02 -16.09
C LYS A 56 -11.68 -4.87 -17.51
N ARG A 57 -10.41 -5.18 -17.74
CA ARG A 57 -9.79 -5.10 -19.08
C ARG A 57 -10.52 -5.95 -20.12
N GLU A 58 -11.02 -7.12 -19.74
CA GLU A 58 -11.84 -7.98 -20.62
C GLU A 58 -13.09 -7.26 -21.17
N GLN A 59 -13.61 -6.26 -20.46
CA GLN A 59 -14.79 -5.48 -20.86
C GLN A 59 -14.45 -4.24 -21.69
N TYR A 60 -13.18 -3.81 -21.69
CA TYR A 60 -12.74 -2.51 -22.23
C TYR A 60 -11.54 -2.66 -23.20
N ASN A 61 -11.67 -3.54 -24.20
CA ASN A 61 -10.67 -3.76 -25.26
C ASN A 61 -9.26 -4.15 -24.78
N ASN A 62 -9.13 -4.68 -23.55
CA ASN A 62 -7.87 -5.04 -22.90
C ASN A 62 -6.89 -3.89 -22.62
N VAL A 63 -7.33 -2.64 -22.74
CA VAL A 63 -6.49 -1.46 -22.51
C VAL A 63 -6.81 -0.86 -21.14
N LEU A 64 -5.78 -0.56 -20.33
CA LEU A 64 -5.99 -0.01 -18.98
C LEU A 64 -6.54 1.41 -18.99
N LEU A 65 -6.12 2.26 -19.93
CA LEU A 65 -6.72 3.59 -20.17
C LEU A 65 -8.24 3.50 -20.27
N SER A 66 -8.75 2.56 -21.07
CA SER A 66 -10.19 2.46 -21.31
C SER A 66 -10.96 2.09 -20.04
N VAL A 67 -10.29 1.41 -19.10
CA VAL A 67 -10.83 1.09 -17.78
C VAL A 67 -10.77 2.30 -16.86
N THR A 68 -9.60 2.93 -16.69
CA THR A 68 -9.43 4.00 -15.69
C THR A 68 -9.98 5.34 -16.16
N GLY A 69 -10.13 5.54 -17.47
CA GLY A 69 -10.65 6.76 -18.10
C GLY A 69 -9.63 7.88 -18.21
N SER A 70 -8.35 7.62 -17.90
CA SER A 70 -7.25 8.58 -17.93
C SER A 70 -6.00 7.90 -18.48
N GLY A 71 -5.27 8.58 -19.38
CA GLY A 71 -4.01 8.07 -19.93
C GLY A 71 -2.80 8.30 -19.03
N CYS A 72 -3.07 8.73 -17.80
CA CYS A 72 -2.10 8.86 -16.70
C CYS A 72 -2.85 9.28 -15.42
N SER A 73 -3.40 8.33 -14.67
CA SER A 73 -4.10 8.60 -13.40
C SER A 73 -3.15 9.12 -12.33
N ASP A 74 -1.89 8.67 -12.35
CA ASP A 74 -0.86 9.12 -11.41
C ASP A 74 -0.20 10.47 -11.75
N CYS A 75 -0.45 11.05 -12.93
CA CYS A 75 0.27 12.26 -13.38
C CYS A 75 0.05 13.44 -12.44
N SER A 76 -1.15 13.54 -11.87
CA SER A 76 -1.48 14.58 -10.87
C SER A 76 -0.81 14.36 -9.51
N CYS A 77 -0.20 13.18 -9.30
CA CYS A 77 0.55 12.80 -8.11
C CYS A 77 2.06 13.02 -8.27
N ARG A 78 2.53 13.42 -9.47
CA ARG A 78 3.95 13.68 -9.76
C ARG A 78 4.34 15.09 -9.31
N PRO A 79 5.51 15.27 -8.68
CA PRO A 79 6.47 14.25 -8.25
C PRO A 79 5.98 13.46 -7.04
N PHE A 80 6.28 12.15 -6.98
CA PHE A 80 5.78 11.22 -5.96
C PHE A 80 6.41 11.44 -4.56
N ASN A 81 6.03 12.53 -3.90
CA ASN A 81 6.38 12.85 -2.51
C ASN A 81 5.11 12.95 -1.66
N GLU A 82 5.26 12.94 -0.33
CA GLU A 82 4.12 12.89 0.60
C GLU A 82 3.08 13.99 0.34
N THR A 83 3.52 15.21 0.02
CA THR A 83 2.59 16.34 -0.20
C THR A 83 1.79 16.22 -1.49
N ASN A 84 2.36 15.70 -2.58
CA ASN A 84 1.64 15.53 -3.84
C ASN A 84 0.72 14.30 -3.84
N LEU A 85 1.06 13.27 -3.07
CA LEU A 85 0.20 12.09 -2.90
C LEU A 85 -1.11 12.43 -2.17
N GLU A 86 -1.12 13.48 -1.35
CA GLU A 86 -2.32 13.98 -0.66
C GLU A 86 -2.99 15.15 -1.38
N LEU A 87 -2.44 15.61 -2.51
CA LEU A 87 -3.04 16.68 -3.30
C LEU A 87 -4.43 16.24 -3.78
N SER A 88 -5.43 17.12 -3.66
CA SER A 88 -6.80 16.80 -4.06
C SER A 88 -6.91 16.34 -5.52
N ALA A 89 -6.10 16.88 -6.42
CA ALA A 89 -6.02 16.44 -7.81
C ALA A 89 -5.56 14.98 -7.93
N CYS A 90 -4.49 14.60 -7.24
CA CYS A 90 -4.01 13.22 -7.17
C CYS A 90 -5.08 12.29 -6.59
N VAL A 91 -5.62 12.65 -5.42
CA VAL A 91 -6.62 11.85 -4.71
C VAL A 91 -7.87 11.66 -5.55
N ASN A 92 -8.38 12.70 -6.23
CA ASN A 92 -9.57 12.61 -7.06
C ASN A 92 -9.34 11.78 -8.33
N SER A 93 -8.20 11.99 -9.00
CA SER A 93 -7.79 11.20 -10.17
C SER A 93 -7.74 9.72 -9.82
N MET A 94 -7.04 9.39 -8.73
CA MET A 94 -6.85 8.01 -8.30
C MET A 94 -8.14 7.38 -7.74
N THR A 95 -8.96 8.16 -7.03
CA THR A 95 -10.30 7.72 -6.60
C THR A 95 -11.15 7.31 -7.79
N THR A 96 -11.14 8.12 -8.85
CA THR A 96 -11.89 7.82 -10.09
C THR A 96 -11.39 6.54 -10.74
N ALA A 97 -10.06 6.38 -10.87
CA ALA A 97 -9.46 5.17 -11.41
C ALA A 97 -9.87 3.91 -10.62
N PHE A 98 -9.79 3.94 -9.29
CA PHE A 98 -10.21 2.83 -8.44
C PHE A 98 -11.71 2.55 -8.47
N GLN A 99 -12.55 3.59 -8.55
CA GLN A 99 -13.99 3.43 -8.71
C GLN A 99 -14.34 2.76 -10.04
N ASN A 100 -13.66 3.12 -11.13
CA ASN A 100 -13.85 2.47 -12.42
C ASN A 100 -13.41 0.99 -12.40
N LEU A 101 -12.39 0.67 -11.60
CA LEU A 101 -11.98 -0.71 -11.30
C LEU A 101 -12.98 -1.48 -10.41
N GLY A 102 -13.99 -0.81 -9.84
CA GLY A 102 -15.04 -1.42 -9.03
C GLY A 102 -14.78 -1.36 -7.52
N PHE A 103 -13.83 -0.55 -7.06
CA PHE A 103 -13.58 -0.33 -5.64
C PHE A 103 -14.42 0.82 -5.09
N ASN A 104 -14.83 0.72 -3.83
CA ASN A 104 -15.58 1.77 -3.13
C ASN A 104 -14.63 2.85 -2.62
N GLY A 105 -14.14 3.69 -3.54
CA GLY A 105 -13.23 4.80 -3.24
C GLY A 105 -11.75 4.47 -3.40
N LEU A 106 -10.90 5.37 -2.92
CA LEU A 106 -9.45 5.26 -3.01
C LEU A 106 -8.90 4.17 -2.08
N LEU A 107 -8.18 3.22 -2.66
CA LEU A 107 -7.38 2.27 -1.89
C LEU A 107 -6.06 2.92 -1.45
N LYS A 108 -5.68 2.63 -0.21
CA LYS A 108 -4.46 3.13 0.42
C LYS A 108 -3.62 1.98 0.95
N ASP A 109 -2.32 2.19 0.94
CA ASP A 109 -1.37 1.25 1.53
C ASP A 109 -1.43 1.25 3.07
N PRO A 110 -0.77 0.30 3.75
CA PRO A 110 -0.74 0.23 5.20
C PRO A 110 -0.06 1.41 5.92
N TRP A 111 0.62 2.30 5.18
CA TRP A 111 1.24 3.53 5.68
C TRP A 111 0.35 4.77 5.45
N GLY A 112 -0.75 4.63 4.71
CA GLY A 112 -1.76 5.65 4.50
C GLY A 112 -1.66 6.41 3.17
N HIS A 113 -0.69 6.07 2.33
CA HIS A 113 -0.54 6.68 1.01
C HIS A 113 -1.46 6.00 -0.01
N PRO A 114 -1.95 6.73 -1.03
CA PRO A 114 -2.68 6.12 -2.14
C PRO A 114 -1.82 5.09 -2.88
N TYR A 115 -2.45 4.00 -3.31
CA TYR A 115 -1.90 3.22 -4.41
C TYR A 115 -1.98 4.04 -5.69
N LEU A 116 -0.95 3.99 -6.53
CA LEU A 116 -0.91 4.72 -7.80
C LEU A 116 -0.93 3.74 -8.97
N ILE A 117 -1.71 4.08 -9.98
CA ILE A 117 -1.77 3.39 -11.25
C ILE A 117 -1.12 4.30 -12.29
N ASP A 118 -0.06 3.81 -12.93
CA ASP A 118 0.57 4.43 -14.09
C ASP A 118 0.11 3.65 -15.33
N GLU A 119 -0.92 4.17 -16.00
CA GLU A 119 -1.37 3.74 -17.32
C GLU A 119 -0.51 4.46 -18.35
N ASN A 120 0.72 4.02 -18.56
CA ASN A 120 1.63 4.76 -19.44
C ASN A 120 1.25 4.59 -20.91
N GLU A 121 0.44 5.52 -21.40
CA GLU A 121 0.02 5.50 -22.80
C GLU A 121 1.06 6.10 -23.75
N GLN A 122 1.89 5.22 -24.30
CA GLN A 122 2.10 5.18 -25.75
C GLN A 122 2.06 3.71 -26.17
N GLU A 123 0.90 3.24 -26.62
CA GLU A 123 0.74 1.96 -27.33
C GLU A 123 1.37 2.02 -28.74
N GLY A 124 2.61 2.48 -28.81
CA GLY A 124 3.47 2.50 -29.99
C GLY A 124 4.42 1.30 -29.99
N GLY A 125 3.88 0.09 -29.88
CA GLY A 125 4.55 -1.13 -30.37
C GLY A 125 5.71 -1.73 -29.56
N SER A 126 6.04 -1.25 -28.36
CA SER A 126 7.11 -1.85 -27.54
C SER A 126 6.62 -2.35 -26.18
N CYS A 127 6.77 -3.65 -25.93
CA CYS A 127 6.57 -4.30 -24.64
C CYS A 127 7.58 -3.88 -23.56
N ALA A 128 8.41 -2.86 -23.80
CA ALA A 128 9.37 -2.34 -22.83
C ALA A 128 8.73 -1.37 -21.81
N ASN A 129 7.62 -0.73 -22.19
CA ASN A 129 6.81 0.08 -21.28
C ASN A 129 5.68 -0.79 -20.76
N HIS A 130 5.63 -0.95 -19.44
CA HIS A 130 4.56 -1.69 -18.77
C HIS A 130 3.78 -0.71 -17.90
N ASP A 131 2.46 -0.89 -17.88
CA ASP A 131 1.62 -0.32 -16.85
C ASP A 131 2.15 -0.73 -15.47
N SER A 132 2.06 0.15 -14.49
CA SER A 132 2.56 -0.14 -13.15
C SER A 132 1.56 0.20 -12.06
N LEU A 133 1.58 -0.62 -11.01
CA LEU A 133 0.86 -0.38 -9.76
C LEU A 133 1.90 -0.14 -8.68
N CYS A 134 1.92 1.06 -8.13
CA CYS A 134 2.95 1.53 -7.22
C CYS A 134 2.37 1.92 -5.86
N SER A 135 3.19 1.75 -4.83
CA SER A 135 3.05 2.46 -3.56
C SER A 135 4.37 3.19 -3.31
N TYR A 136 4.32 4.51 -3.38
CA TYR A 136 5.48 5.37 -3.21
C TYR A 136 5.71 5.69 -1.74
N ASN A 137 6.98 5.95 -1.41
CA ASN A 137 7.42 6.21 -0.04
C ASN A 137 7.06 5.06 0.94
N SER A 138 7.00 3.83 0.41
CA SER A 138 6.74 2.61 1.19
C SER A 138 7.67 1.47 0.72
N PRO A 139 7.92 0.45 1.56
CA PRO A 139 8.71 -0.72 1.20
C PRO A 139 7.99 -1.68 0.24
N CYS A 140 6.75 -1.41 -0.17
CA CYS A 140 6.06 -2.22 -1.17
C CYS A 140 6.59 -2.04 -2.58
N GLY A 141 7.02 -0.81 -2.92
CA GLY A 141 7.50 -0.46 -4.25
C GLY A 141 6.40 -0.57 -5.32
N CYS A 142 6.82 -0.96 -6.51
CA CYS A 142 5.96 -1.09 -7.68
C CYS A 142 5.92 -2.53 -8.19
N VAL A 143 4.80 -2.92 -8.76
CA VAL A 143 4.63 -4.16 -9.52
C VAL A 143 4.19 -3.82 -10.94
N SER A 144 4.67 -4.59 -11.92
CA SER A 144 4.21 -4.46 -13.29
C SER A 144 2.80 -5.04 -13.41
N VAL A 145 1.95 -4.32 -14.13
CA VAL A 145 0.65 -4.81 -14.57
C VAL A 145 0.86 -5.41 -15.96
N PRO A 146 0.77 -6.74 -16.12
CA PRO A 146 1.10 -7.39 -17.39
C PRO A 146 0.16 -6.93 -18.51
N PHE A 147 0.70 -6.74 -19.71
CA PHE A 147 -0.05 -6.33 -20.89
C PHE A 147 -0.53 -7.55 -21.69
N TYR A 148 -1.79 -7.55 -22.12
CA TYR A 148 -2.35 -8.68 -22.88
C TYR A 148 -1.76 -8.78 -24.30
N VAL A 149 -1.48 -7.66 -24.98
CA VAL A 149 -0.90 -7.69 -26.33
C VAL A 149 0.55 -8.20 -26.33
N CYS A 150 1.25 -8.13 -25.19
CA CYS A 150 2.61 -8.66 -25.02
C CYS A 150 2.66 -10.10 -24.50
N ARG A 151 1.52 -10.66 -24.04
CA ARG A 151 1.38 -12.09 -23.83
C ARG A 151 1.03 -12.72 -25.18
N GLY A 152 2.05 -12.90 -26.03
CA GLY A 152 1.89 -13.69 -27.24
C GLY A 152 1.25 -15.04 -26.91
N PHE A 153 0.20 -15.39 -27.66
CA PHE A 153 -0.29 -16.77 -27.73
C PHE A 153 0.80 -17.68 -28.30
#